data_AF-A0A377XHH3-F1
#
_entry.id   AF-A0A377XHH3-F1
#
_cell.length_a   1.000
_cell.length_b   1.000
_cell.length_c   1.000
_cell.angle_alpha   90.00
_cell.angle_beta   90.00
_cell.angle_gamma   90.00
#
_symmetry.space_group_name_H-M   'P 1'
#
loop_
_entity.id
_entity.type
_entity.pdbx_description
1 polymer ?
#
loop_
_entity_poly.entity_id
_entity_poly.type
_entity_poly.pdbx_seq_one_letter_code
_entity_poly.pdbx_strand_id
1 'polypeptide(L)'
;MGGYIFAKNDSGGFNPQQVGLNTPGAVEAVTFLKKFYAEKVFPAGILGDNGLNAIDSLFTEKKAAAVINGPWAFQPYEAAGINYGVAPLPTLPDGKPMSSFLGVKGYVVSTWSKDKALAQQFIEFINQPQYVKARYVATGEIPAAEGDD
;
A
#
# COMPACT_ATOMS: atom_id res chain seq x y z
N MET A 1 -15.75 13.66 2.28
CA MET A 1 -14.31 13.53 1.96
C MET A 1 -14.10 13.13 0.50
N GLY A 2 -12.99 13.59 -0.11
CA GLY A 2 -12.66 13.17 -1.48
C GLY A 2 -11.59 14.02 -2.15
N GLY A 3 -10.53 13.37 -2.61
CA GLY A 3 -9.51 13.94 -3.49
C GLY A 3 -9.12 12.91 -4.53
N TYR A 4 -8.39 13.34 -5.54
CA TYR A 4 -7.81 12.48 -6.56
C TYR A 4 -6.42 13.00 -6.90
N ILE A 5 -5.55 12.13 -7.43
CA ILE A 5 -4.21 12.57 -7.82
C ILE A 5 -4.31 13.38 -9.12
N PHE A 6 -4.86 12.75 -10.16
CA PHE A 6 -5.09 13.36 -11.47
C PHE A 6 -6.53 13.09 -11.92
N ALA A 7 -7.17 14.07 -12.54
CA ALA A 7 -8.50 13.89 -13.11
C ALA A 7 -8.45 12.91 -14.29
N LYS A 8 -9.58 12.25 -14.59
CA LYS A 8 -9.72 11.48 -15.82
C LYS A 8 -9.93 12.43 -17.01
N ASN A 9 -9.32 12.10 -18.15
CA ASN A 9 -9.65 12.71 -19.44
C ASN A 9 -10.81 11.98 -20.12
N ASP A 10 -11.32 12.53 -21.22
CA ASP A 10 -12.47 11.99 -21.94
C ASP A 10 -12.22 10.58 -22.52
N SER A 11 -10.95 10.22 -22.71
CA SER A 11 -10.53 8.89 -23.16
C SER A 11 -10.33 7.88 -22.02
N GLY A 12 -10.64 8.27 -20.76
CA GLY A 12 -10.51 7.43 -19.58
C GLY A 12 -9.11 7.34 -18.97
N GLY A 13 -8.11 7.99 -19.58
CA GLY A 13 -6.75 8.13 -19.03
C GLY A 13 -6.65 9.26 -17.99
N PHE A 14 -5.48 9.45 -17.39
CA PHE A 14 -5.24 10.53 -16.42
C PHE A 14 -4.70 11.80 -17.09
N ASN A 15 -5.14 12.96 -16.61
CA ASN A 15 -4.64 14.27 -17.01
C ASN A 15 -3.65 14.82 -15.96
N PRO A 16 -2.32 14.79 -16.20
CA PRO A 16 -1.34 15.24 -15.22
C PRO A 16 -1.37 16.74 -14.93
N GLN A 17 -2.04 17.54 -15.76
CA GLN A 17 -2.23 18.97 -15.54
C GLN A 17 -3.41 19.28 -14.60
N GLN A 18 -4.27 18.30 -14.31
CA GLN A 18 -5.43 18.47 -13.44
C GLN A 18 -5.25 17.70 -12.13
N VAL A 19 -4.57 18.35 -11.19
CA VAL A 19 -4.25 17.79 -9.87
C VAL A 19 -5.41 18.00 -8.90
N GLY A 20 -5.88 16.94 -8.24
CA GLY A 20 -7.04 16.98 -7.33
C GLY A 20 -6.70 17.10 -5.83
N LEU A 21 -5.43 17.36 -5.49
CA LEU A 21 -4.92 17.34 -4.11
C LEU A 21 -5.38 18.54 -3.25
N ASN A 22 -5.94 19.59 -3.85
CA ASN A 22 -6.45 20.78 -3.15
C ASN A 22 -7.95 21.00 -3.33
N THR A 23 -8.68 19.98 -3.81
CA THR A 23 -10.14 20.04 -3.89
C THR A 23 -10.77 20.23 -2.51
N PRO A 24 -12.01 20.76 -2.41
CA PRO A 24 -12.68 20.91 -1.12
C PRO A 24 -12.74 19.61 -0.30
N GLY A 25 -12.94 18.46 -0.95
CA GLY A 25 -12.93 17.16 -0.28
C GLY A 25 -11.54 16.69 0.17
N ALA A 26 -10.46 17.11 -0.49
CA ALA A 26 -9.09 16.86 -0.05
C ALA A 26 -8.74 17.72 1.17
N VAL A 27 -9.18 18.99 1.18
CA VAL A 27 -9.08 19.89 2.34
C VAL A 27 -9.86 19.32 3.53
N GLU A 28 -11.06 18.81 3.30
CA GLU A 28 -11.87 18.13 4.32
C GLU A 28 -11.15 16.90 4.90
N ALA A 29 -10.55 16.06 4.04
CA ALA A 29 -9.80 14.88 4.46
C ALA A 29 -8.59 15.24 5.34
N VAL A 30 -7.79 16.22 4.92
CA VAL A 30 -6.64 16.71 5.73
C VAL A 30 -7.13 17.35 7.03
N THR A 31 -8.23 18.10 7.00
CA THR A 31 -8.83 18.71 8.20
C THR A 31 -9.25 17.65 9.22
N PHE A 32 -9.86 16.56 8.76
CA PHE A 32 -10.19 15.43 9.62
C PHE A 32 -8.94 14.76 10.19
N LEU A 33 -7.91 14.50 9.37
CA LEU A 33 -6.65 13.94 9.85
C LEU A 33 -5.99 14.82 10.93
N LYS A 34 -6.07 16.15 10.78
CA LYS A 34 -5.56 17.11 11.78
C LYS A 34 -6.27 16.99 13.13
N LYS A 35 -7.53 16.55 13.17
CA LYS A 35 -8.27 16.35 14.44
C LYS A 35 -7.59 15.31 15.33
N PHE A 36 -7.12 14.20 14.78
CA PHE A 36 -6.43 13.17 15.57
C PHE A 36 -5.18 13.69 16.28
N TYR A 37 -4.45 14.63 15.67
CA TYR A 37 -3.31 15.28 16.32
C TYR A 37 -3.75 16.32 17.35
N ALA A 38 -4.78 17.13 17.04
CA ALA A 38 -5.31 18.12 17.98
C ALA A 38 -5.89 17.47 19.25
N GLU A 39 -6.54 16.33 19.09
CA GLU A 39 -7.14 15.51 20.16
C GLU A 39 -6.10 14.58 20.83
N LYS A 40 -4.83 14.60 20.39
CA LYS A 40 -3.74 13.77 20.91
C LYS A 40 -3.97 12.26 20.80
N VAL A 41 -4.77 11.84 19.84
CA VAL A 41 -5.00 10.42 19.50
C VAL A 41 -3.82 9.86 18.72
N PHE A 42 -3.23 10.66 17.83
CA PHE A 42 -2.00 10.28 17.12
C PHE A 42 -0.74 10.77 17.85
N PRO A 43 0.24 9.88 18.09
CA PRO A 43 1.53 10.29 18.65
C PRO A 43 2.29 11.15 17.64
N ALA A 44 2.86 12.28 18.09
CA ALA A 44 3.59 13.19 17.20
C ALA A 44 4.78 12.54 16.48
N GLY A 45 5.35 11.47 17.05
CA GLY A 45 6.49 10.74 16.48
C GLY A 45 6.18 9.95 15.19
N ILE A 46 4.91 9.83 14.78
CA ILE A 46 4.55 9.19 13.50
C ILE A 46 4.61 10.15 12.30
N LEU A 47 4.93 11.43 12.54
CA LEU A 47 5.10 12.42 11.48
C LEU A 47 6.51 12.39 10.88
N GLY A 48 6.59 12.58 9.57
CA GLY A 48 7.86 12.68 8.84
C GLY A 48 8.45 11.33 8.44
N ASP A 49 9.72 11.35 8.01
CA ASP A 49 10.38 10.23 7.34
C ASP A 49 10.49 8.95 8.20
N ASN A 50 10.49 9.10 9.53
CA ASN A 50 10.55 7.99 10.47
C ASN A 50 9.17 7.45 10.91
N GLY A 51 8.09 8.00 10.34
CA GLY A 51 6.73 7.68 10.78
C GLY A 51 6.38 6.21 10.69
N LEU A 52 6.82 5.52 9.63
CA LEU A 52 6.62 4.08 9.46
C LEU A 52 7.31 3.27 10.56
N ASN A 53 8.57 3.57 10.85
CA ASN A 53 9.31 2.90 11.94
C ASN A 53 8.62 3.11 13.29
N ALA A 54 8.10 4.31 13.55
CA ALA A 54 7.36 4.60 14.78
C ALA A 54 6.04 3.80 14.87
N ILE A 55 5.31 3.66 13.76
CA ILE A 55 4.10 2.83 13.68
C ILE A 55 4.45 1.36 13.97
N ASP A 56 5.50 0.84 13.35
CA ASP A 56 5.96 -0.54 13.53
C ASP A 56 6.41 -0.81 14.97
N SER A 57 7.18 0.08 15.58
CA SER A 57 7.56 -0.01 16.99
C SER A 57 6.34 -0.02 17.90
N LEU A 58 5.37 0.87 17.68
CA LEU A 58 4.15 0.92 18.52
C LEU A 58 3.35 -0.38 18.43
N PHE A 59 3.24 -0.99 17.25
CA PHE A 59 2.50 -2.23 17.08
C PHE A 59 3.25 -3.43 17.65
N THR A 60 4.54 -3.57 17.34
CA THR A 60 5.38 -4.69 17.81
C THR A 60 5.64 -4.64 19.32
N GLU A 61 5.64 -3.45 19.94
CA GLU A 61 5.67 -3.26 21.40
C GLU A 61 4.29 -3.39 22.05
N LYS A 62 3.25 -3.76 21.29
CA LYS A 62 1.85 -3.95 21.76
C LYS A 62 1.22 -2.68 22.36
N LYS A 63 1.68 -1.51 21.92
CA LYS A 63 1.18 -0.18 22.30
C LYS A 63 0.09 0.35 21.37
N ALA A 64 -0.02 -0.20 20.15
CA ALA A 64 -1.11 0.07 19.22
C ALA A 64 -1.96 -1.18 19.00
N ALA A 65 -3.29 -1.04 19.07
CA ALA A 65 -4.21 -2.15 18.83
C ALA A 65 -4.43 -2.44 17.34
N ALA A 66 -4.27 -1.43 16.48
CA ALA A 66 -4.40 -1.54 15.03
C ALA A 66 -3.49 -0.52 14.34
N VAL A 67 -2.99 -0.88 13.15
CA VAL A 67 -2.18 -0.02 12.29
C VAL A 67 -2.62 -0.18 10.84
N ILE A 68 -2.46 0.87 10.04
CA ILE A 68 -2.62 0.79 8.58
C ILE A 68 -1.23 0.58 7.99
N ASN A 69 -0.98 -0.61 7.42
CA ASN A 69 0.30 -0.97 6.83
C ASN A 69 0.09 -1.95 5.65
N GLY A 70 1.17 -2.28 4.92
CA GLY A 70 1.15 -3.24 3.81
C GLY A 70 1.74 -4.61 4.15
N PRO A 71 1.68 -5.57 3.20
CA PRO A 71 2.16 -6.95 3.42
C PRO A 71 3.63 -7.07 3.83
N TRP A 72 4.47 -6.09 3.51
CA TRP A 72 5.88 -6.05 3.92
C TRP A 72 6.08 -6.10 5.45
N ALA A 73 5.05 -5.75 6.24
CA ALA A 73 5.11 -5.76 7.70
C ALA A 73 4.79 -7.11 8.35
N PHE A 74 4.27 -8.08 7.59
CA PHE A 74 3.81 -9.38 8.13
C PHE A 74 4.94 -10.16 8.82
N GLN A 75 6.03 -10.42 8.10
CA GLN A 75 7.17 -11.17 8.66
C GLN A 75 7.78 -10.49 9.91
N PRO A 76 8.04 -9.18 9.94
CA PRO A 76 8.46 -8.50 11.16
C PRO A 76 7.49 -8.67 12.34
N TYR A 77 6.17 -8.61 12.09
CA TYR A 77 5.16 -8.75 13.15
C TYR A 77 5.07 -10.19 13.67
N GLU A 78 5.17 -11.19 12.80
CA GLU A 78 5.28 -12.60 13.18
C GLU A 78 6.54 -12.86 14.02
N ALA A 79 7.69 -12.34 13.57
CA ALA A 79 8.96 -12.46 14.29
C ALA A 79 8.93 -11.78 15.68
N ALA A 80 8.16 -10.70 15.83
CA ALA A 80 7.91 -10.04 17.10
C ALA A 80 6.88 -10.77 17.99
N GLY A 81 6.32 -11.90 17.53
CA GLY A 81 5.34 -12.68 18.29
C GLY A 81 3.99 -12.00 18.43
N ILE A 82 3.62 -11.12 17.48
CA ILE A 82 2.31 -10.49 17.45
C ILE A 82 1.29 -11.47 16.88
N ASN A 83 0.22 -11.72 17.63
CA ASN A 83 -0.96 -12.41 17.12
C ASN A 83 -1.88 -11.37 16.46
N TYR A 84 -1.72 -11.17 15.15
CA TYR A 84 -2.48 -10.17 14.38
C TYR A 84 -3.52 -10.80 13.46
N GLY A 85 -4.50 -10.00 13.07
CA GLY A 85 -5.38 -10.25 11.93
C GLY A 85 -5.27 -9.13 10.90
N VAL A 86 -5.75 -9.38 9.69
CA VAL A 86 -5.83 -8.38 8.62
C VAL A 86 -7.30 -8.13 8.29
N ALA A 87 -7.69 -6.87 8.19
CA ALA A 87 -9.06 -6.46 7.86
C ALA A 87 -9.04 -5.38 6.77
N PRO A 88 -10.13 -5.22 5.99
CA PRO A 88 -10.27 -4.12 5.04
C PRO A 88 -10.12 -2.75 5.72
N LEU A 89 -9.69 -1.75 4.95
CA LEU A 89 -9.65 -0.37 5.43
C LEU A 89 -11.06 0.09 5.87
N PRO A 90 -11.16 0.94 6.91
CA PRO A 90 -12.44 1.33 7.48
C PRO A 90 -13.23 2.23 6.53
N THR A 91 -14.54 2.30 6.76
CA THR A 91 -15.41 3.30 6.17
C THR A 91 -15.13 4.67 6.80
N LEU A 92 -15.04 5.70 5.96
CA LEU A 92 -14.88 7.09 6.38
C LEU A 92 -16.19 7.65 6.98
N PRO A 93 -16.14 8.77 7.73
CA PRO A 93 -17.33 9.37 8.33
C PRO A 93 -18.45 9.75 7.35
N ASP A 94 -18.11 9.93 6.07
CA ASP A 94 -19.07 10.21 4.99
C ASP A 94 -19.70 8.94 4.38
N GLY A 95 -19.45 7.78 4.98
CA GLY A 95 -19.99 6.48 4.57
C GLY A 95 -19.24 5.83 3.40
N LYS A 96 -18.21 6.48 2.85
CA LYS A 96 -17.43 5.91 1.73
C LYS A 96 -16.29 5.01 2.25
N PRO A 97 -15.94 3.93 1.53
CA PRO A 97 -14.77 3.14 1.89
C PRO A 97 -13.49 3.97 1.75
N MET A 98 -12.59 3.86 2.71
CA MET A 98 -11.24 4.40 2.56
C MET A 98 -10.53 3.67 1.41
N SER A 99 -9.84 4.42 0.56
CA SER A 99 -9.13 3.89 -0.60
C SER A 99 -7.62 4.01 -0.39
N SER A 100 -6.89 2.93 -0.66
CA SER A 100 -5.44 2.95 -0.80
C SER A 100 -5.04 3.05 -2.26
N PHE A 101 -3.73 3.22 -2.51
CA PHE A 101 -3.17 2.86 -3.80
C PHE A 101 -3.14 1.34 -3.95
N LEU A 102 -3.33 0.88 -5.19
CA LEU A 102 -3.00 -0.49 -5.58
C LEU A 102 -1.54 -0.50 -6.06
N GLY A 103 -0.67 -1.13 -5.29
CA GLY A 103 0.72 -1.36 -5.69
C GLY A 103 0.85 -2.71 -6.39
N VAL A 104 1.56 -2.76 -7.52
CA VAL A 104 1.90 -4.00 -8.21
C VAL A 104 3.42 -4.12 -8.29
N LYS A 105 3.96 -5.28 -7.94
CA LYS A 105 5.37 -5.61 -8.16
C LYS A 105 5.50 -6.36 -9.48
N GLY A 106 6.38 -5.89 -10.35
CA GLY A 106 6.67 -6.51 -11.63
C GLY A 106 8.17 -6.62 -11.86
N TYR A 107 8.55 -7.59 -12.70
CA TYR A 107 9.89 -7.66 -13.25
C TYR A 107 9.95 -6.84 -14.54
N VAL A 108 11.07 -6.18 -14.79
CA VAL A 108 11.30 -5.39 -16.00
C VAL A 108 12.64 -5.76 -16.61
N VAL A 109 12.70 -5.79 -17.94
CA VAL A 109 13.96 -6.00 -18.67
C VAL A 109 14.59 -4.64 -18.96
N SER A 110 15.84 -4.47 -18.51
CA SER A 110 16.62 -3.28 -18.84
C SER A 110 16.81 -3.13 -20.35
N THR A 111 16.64 -1.92 -20.87
CA THR A 111 16.88 -1.59 -22.29
C THR A 111 18.33 -1.83 -22.71
N TRP A 112 19.27 -1.77 -21.74
CA TRP A 112 20.71 -2.04 -21.90
C TRP A 112 21.11 -3.51 -21.72
N SER A 113 20.16 -4.43 -21.47
CA SER A 113 20.50 -5.85 -21.35
C SER A 113 21.21 -6.35 -22.61
N LYS A 114 22.34 -7.03 -22.42
CA LYS A 114 23.08 -7.69 -23.50
C LYS A 114 22.38 -8.93 -24.02
N ASP A 115 21.47 -9.50 -23.22
CA ASP A 115 20.66 -10.65 -23.60
C ASP A 115 19.21 -10.43 -23.15
N LYS A 116 18.40 -9.85 -24.04
CA LYS A 116 16.98 -9.59 -23.79
C LYS A 116 16.13 -10.86 -23.88
N ALA A 117 16.53 -11.82 -24.70
CA ALA A 117 15.81 -13.07 -24.89
C ALA A 117 15.88 -13.93 -23.63
N LEU A 118 17.08 -14.10 -23.06
CA LEU A 118 17.24 -14.85 -21.81
C LEU A 118 16.57 -14.14 -20.62
N ALA A 119 16.66 -12.81 -20.55
CA ALA A 119 15.96 -12.04 -19.51
C ALA A 119 14.43 -12.22 -19.59
N GLN A 120 13.87 -12.22 -20.80
CA GLN A 120 12.45 -12.49 -21.03
C GLN A 120 12.08 -13.91 -20.59
N GLN A 121 12.85 -14.92 -21.01
CA GLN A 121 12.64 -16.32 -20.60
C GLN A 121 12.69 -16.49 -19.08
N PHE A 122 13.58 -15.77 -18.38
CA PHE A 122 13.64 -15.78 -16.93
C PHE A 122 12.36 -15.16 -16.30
N ILE A 123 11.90 -14.02 -16.82
CA ILE A 123 10.66 -13.40 -16.32
C ILE A 123 9.45 -14.30 -16.54
N GLU A 124 9.36 -14.99 -17.68
CA GLU A 124 8.32 -15.98 -17.94
C GLU A 124 8.42 -17.17 -16.98
N PHE A 125 9.62 -17.70 -16.78
CA PHE A 125 9.88 -18.80 -15.86
C PHE A 125 9.49 -18.45 -14.42
N ILE A 126 9.97 -17.33 -13.87
CA ILE A 126 9.75 -16.97 -12.46
C ILE A 126 8.29 -16.60 -12.16
N ASN A 127 7.50 -16.27 -13.19
CA ASN A 127 6.07 -16.00 -13.05
C ASN A 127 5.18 -17.22 -13.31
N GLN A 128 5.74 -18.43 -13.51
CA GLN A 128 4.91 -19.64 -13.58
C GLN A 128 4.18 -19.87 -12.24
N PRO A 129 2.96 -20.45 -12.25
CA PRO A 129 2.10 -20.55 -11.07
C PRO A 129 2.78 -21.13 -9.83
N GLN A 130 3.62 -22.15 -9.99
CA GLN A 130 4.33 -22.78 -8.87
C GLN A 130 5.31 -21.84 -8.17
N TYR A 131 5.99 -20.95 -8.90
CA TYR A 131 6.96 -20.02 -8.31
C TYR A 131 6.27 -18.79 -7.73
N VAL A 132 5.19 -18.33 -8.37
CA VAL A 132 4.33 -17.28 -7.83
C VAL A 132 3.68 -17.72 -6.52
N LYS A 133 3.15 -18.95 -6.48
CA LYS A 133 2.60 -19.55 -5.26
C LYS A 133 3.66 -19.71 -4.18
N ALA A 134 4.86 -20.19 -4.53
CA ALA A 134 5.96 -20.29 -3.58
C ALA A 134 6.34 -18.92 -2.99
N ARG A 135 6.38 -17.86 -3.82
CA ARG A 135 6.60 -16.49 -3.35
C ARG A 135 5.49 -16.03 -2.41
N TYR A 136 4.22 -16.24 -2.77
CA TYR A 136 3.08 -15.88 -1.92
C TYR A 136 3.13 -16.56 -0.56
N VAL A 137 3.41 -17.87 -0.52
CA VAL A 137 3.53 -18.63 0.74
C VAL A 137 4.68 -18.12 1.60
N ALA A 138 5.79 -17.70 0.98
CA ALA A 138 6.96 -17.22 1.71
C ALA A 138 6.82 -15.79 2.23
N THR A 139 6.12 -14.90 1.52
CA THR A 139 6.13 -13.45 1.80
C THR A 139 4.77 -12.87 2.16
N GLY A 140 3.67 -13.58 1.90
CA GLY A 140 2.31 -13.04 1.98
C GLY A 140 2.00 -11.99 0.91
N GLU A 141 2.89 -11.76 -0.06
CA GLU A 141 2.67 -10.80 -1.15
C GLU A 141 1.68 -11.36 -2.17
N ILE A 142 0.52 -10.70 -2.28
CA ILE A 142 -0.55 -11.08 -3.19
C ILE A 142 -0.02 -11.06 -4.64
N PRO A 143 -0.12 -12.19 -5.37
CA PRO A 143 0.23 -12.25 -6.77
C PRO A 143 -0.56 -11.28 -7.64
N ALA A 144 0.07 -10.75 -8.68
CA ALA A 144 -0.60 -9.97 -9.72
C ALA A 144 -1.24 -10.85 -10.80
N ALA A 145 -0.79 -12.10 -10.93
CA ALA A 145 -1.40 -13.07 -11.83
C ALA A 145 -2.76 -13.49 -11.27
N GLU A 146 -3.75 -13.65 -12.15
CA GLU A 146 -5.02 -14.29 -11.77
C GLU A 146 -4.71 -15.67 -11.16
N GLY A 147 -5.28 -15.94 -9.99
CA GLY A 147 -5.26 -17.28 -9.44
C GLY A 147 -6.13 -18.15 -10.34
N ASP A 148 -5.56 -19.25 -10.84
CA ASP A 148 -6.38 -20.38 -11.27
C ASP A 148 -7.05 -20.94 -10.00
N ASP A 149 -8.21 -20.38 -9.65
CA ASP A 149 -9.17 -20.98 -8.71
C ASP A 149 -9.85 -22.19 -9.37
#